data_AF-A0A7L2W0M7-F1
#
_entry.id   AF-A0A7L2W0M7-F1
#
_cell.length_a   1.000
_cell.length_b   1.000
_cell.length_c   1.000
_cell.angle_alpha   90.00
_cell.angle_beta   90.00
_cell.angle_gamma   90.00
#
_symmetry.space_group_name_H-M   'P 1'
#
loop_
_entity.id
_entity.type
_entity.pdbx_description
1 polymer ?
#
loop_
_entity_poly.entity_id
_entity_poly.type
_entity_poly.pdbx_seq_one_letter_code
_entity_poly.pdbx_strand_id
1 'polypeptide(L)'
;ISLSLSHQAQISNYAGVRHSTLRYYTADKNVTCRNCSRRGHLSKNCPTPKKVPPCCLCAERGHLQNSCPARFCQNCCLPGHCFRECLERPYWNKQCNRCEMQGHYADACPEIWRQYHLTTKPGPIKVASPRSRRSAMVYCYNCSQKGHFGYECSEKRMHGSVFPTCPFVFYYDDEHEIRRRATRLKRKVSELQEAGLLPEQPPAPW
;
A
#
# COMPACT_ATOMS: atom_id res chain seq x y z
N ILE A 1 4.65 -37.00 -46.56
CA ILE A 1 5.21 -37.20 -45.21
C ILE A 1 6.38 -36.22 -45.09
N SER A 2 6.11 -34.93 -44.90
CA SER A 2 5.77 -34.26 -43.63
C SER A 2 6.97 -34.17 -42.67
N LEU A 3 7.24 -32.94 -42.22
CA LEU A 3 8.05 -32.53 -41.05
C LEU A 3 9.56 -32.36 -41.33
N SER A 4 10.25 -31.28 -40.95
CA SER A 4 9.91 -29.97 -40.37
C SER A 4 11.23 -29.18 -40.33
N LEU A 5 11.38 -28.11 -41.12
CA LEU A 5 12.51 -27.19 -41.02
C LEU A 5 12.29 -26.26 -39.82
N SER A 6 12.99 -26.51 -38.73
CA SER A 6 13.03 -25.62 -37.57
C SER A 6 13.85 -24.37 -37.92
N HIS A 7 13.17 -23.27 -38.23
CA HIS A 7 13.78 -21.95 -38.29
C HIS A 7 14.20 -21.55 -36.86
N GLN A 8 15.46 -21.77 -36.49
CA GLN A 8 16.04 -21.11 -35.32
C GLN A 8 16.23 -19.63 -35.66
N ALA A 9 15.45 -18.76 -35.03
CA ALA A 9 15.73 -17.34 -35.02
C ALA A 9 17.08 -17.11 -34.34
N GLN A 10 18.10 -16.73 -35.12
CA GLN A 10 19.32 -16.19 -34.57
C GLN A 10 19.00 -14.84 -33.92
N ILE A 11 18.77 -14.84 -32.61
CA ILE A 11 18.74 -13.62 -31.82
C ILE A 11 20.17 -13.09 -31.81
N SER A 12 20.46 -12.24 -32.79
CA SER A 12 21.66 -11.42 -32.78
C SER A 12 21.63 -10.54 -31.54
N ASN A 13 22.49 -10.85 -30.56
CA ASN A 13 22.79 -9.94 -29.47
C ASN A 13 23.57 -8.75 -30.05
N TYR A 14 22.88 -7.86 -30.75
CA TYR A 14 23.38 -6.51 -30.95
C TYR A 14 23.39 -5.85 -29.57
N ALA A 15 24.53 -5.95 -28.88
CA ALA A 15 24.88 -5.04 -27.81
C ALA A 15 24.99 -3.66 -28.45
N GLY A 16 23.84 -2.97 -28.56
CA GLY A 16 23.77 -1.62 -29.08
C GLY A 16 24.79 -0.80 -28.32
N VAL A 17 25.78 -0.28 -29.06
CA VAL A 17 26.69 0.76 -28.58
C VAL A 17 25.78 1.80 -27.93
N ARG A 18 25.92 1.96 -26.61
CA ARG A 18 25.09 2.89 -25.84
C ARG A 18 25.41 4.28 -26.33
N HIS A 19 24.68 4.74 -27.36
CA HIS A 19 24.75 6.10 -27.80
C HIS A 19 24.34 6.96 -26.61
N SER A 20 25.35 7.64 -26.06
CA SER A 20 25.20 8.67 -25.07
C SER A 20 24.11 9.63 -25.53
N THR A 21 22.94 9.56 -24.91
CA THR A 21 21.79 10.42 -25.17
C THR A 21 22.06 11.80 -24.59
N LEU A 22 23.08 12.48 -25.12
CA LEU A 22 23.51 13.81 -24.72
C LEU A 22 22.68 14.91 -25.41
N ARG A 23 21.40 14.66 -25.75
CA ARG A 23 20.59 15.62 -26.52
C ARG A 23 20.25 16.89 -25.73
N TYR A 24 20.32 16.85 -24.38
CA TYR A 24 19.97 17.98 -23.50
C TYR A 24 20.99 18.29 -22.38
N TYR A 25 22.03 17.47 -22.22
CA TYR A 25 22.93 17.50 -21.06
C TYR A 25 24.40 17.63 -21.50
N THR A 26 24.82 18.83 -21.92
CA THR A 26 26.24 19.12 -22.19
C THR A 26 27.03 19.27 -20.89
N ALA A 27 28.36 19.07 -20.95
CA ALA A 27 29.28 19.19 -19.80
C ALA A 27 29.19 20.56 -19.09
N ASP A 28 28.68 21.58 -19.78
CA ASP A 28 28.55 22.97 -19.29
C ASP A 28 27.33 23.23 -18.40
N LYS A 29 26.40 22.27 -18.25
CA LYS A 29 25.22 22.47 -17.38
C LYS A 29 25.51 22.04 -15.94
N ASN A 30 25.06 22.85 -14.97
CA ASN A 30 25.15 22.66 -13.51
C ASN A 30 24.39 21.43 -12.96
N VAL A 31 24.24 20.36 -13.74
CA VAL A 31 23.60 19.14 -13.26
C VAL A 31 24.55 18.39 -12.34
N THR A 32 24.23 18.42 -11.04
CA THR A 32 24.95 17.67 -10.02
C THR A 32 24.43 16.24 -9.98
N CYS A 33 25.31 15.27 -10.19
CA CYS A 33 25.00 13.86 -10.11
C CYS A 33 24.59 13.48 -8.68
N ARG A 34 23.38 12.90 -8.48
CA ARG A 34 22.94 12.46 -7.14
C ARG A 34 23.69 11.23 -6.61
N ASN A 35 24.51 10.58 -7.45
CA ASN A 35 25.32 9.43 -7.04
C ASN A 35 26.66 9.88 -6.44
N CYS A 36 27.49 10.59 -7.20
CA CYS A 36 28.84 11.01 -6.80
C CYS A 36 28.95 12.48 -6.39
N SER A 37 27.87 13.25 -6.49
CA SER A 37 27.82 14.68 -6.18
C SER A 37 28.72 15.55 -7.08
N ARG A 38 29.27 15.00 -8.18
CA ARG A 38 30.04 15.74 -9.18
C ARG A 38 29.13 16.28 -10.28
N ARG A 39 29.52 17.39 -10.90
CA ARG A 39 28.77 18.03 -11.99
C ARG A 39 29.05 17.39 -13.35
N GLY A 40 28.24 17.73 -14.35
CA GLY A 40 28.46 17.36 -15.76
C GLY A 40 27.88 16.02 -16.20
N HIS A 41 27.14 15.30 -15.33
CA HIS A 41 26.45 14.06 -15.70
C HIS A 41 25.26 13.73 -14.78
N LEU A 42 24.34 12.90 -15.28
CA LEU A 42 23.22 12.34 -14.51
C LEU A 42 23.64 11.08 -13.76
N SER A 43 22.95 10.74 -12.67
CA SER A 43 23.18 9.50 -11.91
C SER A 43 23.08 8.22 -12.76
N LYS A 44 22.33 8.26 -13.87
CA LYS A 44 22.23 7.15 -14.83
C LYS A 44 23.53 6.89 -15.59
N ASN A 45 24.33 7.93 -15.83
CA ASN A 45 25.58 7.91 -16.61
C ASN A 45 26.81 8.12 -15.71
N CYS A 46 26.68 7.86 -14.42
CA CYS A 46 27.76 8.08 -13.46
C CYS A 46 28.85 7.02 -13.62
N PRO A 47 30.14 7.42 -13.76
CA PRO A 47 31.24 6.46 -13.90
C PRO A 47 31.56 5.72 -12.59
N THR A 48 31.16 6.27 -11.44
CA THR A 48 31.29 5.60 -10.15
C THR A 48 30.17 4.59 -9.95
N PRO A 49 30.39 3.48 -9.23
CA PRO A 49 29.34 2.51 -8.93
C PRO A 49 28.12 3.19 -8.29
N LYS A 50 26.92 2.71 -8.61
CA LYS A 50 25.68 3.25 -8.06
C LYS A 50 25.64 2.98 -6.56
N LYS A 51 25.49 4.03 -5.75
CA LYS A 51 25.16 3.90 -4.34
C LYS A 51 23.81 3.20 -4.20
N VAL A 52 23.75 2.16 -3.36
CA VAL A 52 22.48 1.57 -2.97
C VAL A 52 21.69 2.66 -2.21
N PRO A 53 20.47 3.02 -2.67
CA PRO A 53 19.66 3.99 -1.97
C PRO A 53 19.35 3.48 -0.55
N PRO A 54 19.10 4.38 0.42
CA PRO A 54 18.55 3.99 1.70
C PRO A 54 17.29 3.14 1.51
N CYS A 55 17.17 2.07 2.27
CA CYS A 55 16.00 1.22 2.26
C CYS A 55 14.75 2.03 2.65
N CYS A 56 13.66 1.89 1.90
CA CYS A 56 12.42 2.60 2.19
C CYS A 56 11.68 2.09 3.44
N LEU A 57 12.11 0.96 4.02
CA LEU A 57 11.50 0.37 5.20
C LEU A 57 12.24 0.75 6.50
N CYS A 58 13.58 0.63 6.53
CA CYS A 58 14.37 0.90 7.72
C CYS A 58 15.35 2.09 7.61
N ALA A 59 15.39 2.78 6.46
CA ALA A 59 16.31 3.87 6.16
C ALA A 59 17.81 3.52 6.17
N GLU A 60 18.19 2.27 6.44
CA GLU A 60 19.58 1.79 6.37
C GLU A 60 20.06 1.61 4.93
N ARG A 61 21.37 1.67 4.72
CA ARG A 61 22.00 1.45 3.41
C ARG A 61 22.55 0.04 3.30
N GLY A 62 22.79 -0.42 2.07
CA GLY A 62 23.46 -1.70 1.80
C GLY A 62 22.53 -2.82 1.36
N HIS A 63 21.21 -2.63 1.42
CA HIS A 63 20.23 -3.59 0.93
C HIS A 63 19.08 -2.92 0.17
N LEU A 64 18.36 -3.69 -0.63
CA LEU A 64 17.09 -3.29 -1.25
C LEU A 64 15.92 -3.71 -0.37
N GLN A 65 14.72 -3.16 -0.63
CA GLN A 65 13.50 -3.47 0.12
C GLN A 65 13.25 -4.97 0.32
N ASN A 66 13.50 -5.79 -0.71
CA ASN A 66 13.29 -7.24 -0.67
C ASN A 66 14.25 -8.00 0.25
N SER A 67 15.41 -7.40 0.55
CA SER A 67 16.45 -7.95 1.42
C SER A 67 16.51 -7.23 2.78
N CYS A 68 15.52 -6.40 3.08
CA CYS A 68 15.47 -5.68 4.34
C CYS A 68 15.21 -6.65 5.50
N PRO A 69 16.00 -6.60 6.59
CA PRO A 69 15.74 -7.43 7.78
C PRO A 69 14.43 -7.02 8.47
N ALA A 70 14.06 -5.74 8.39
CA ALA A 70 12.78 -5.21 8.88
C ALA A 70 11.62 -5.40 7.87
N ARG A 71 11.76 -6.31 6.90
CA ARG A 71 10.65 -6.65 6.00
C ARG A 71 9.52 -7.28 6.80
N PHE A 72 8.28 -6.89 6.48
CA PHE A 72 7.07 -7.49 7.02
C PHE A 72 6.25 -8.14 5.90
N CYS A 73 5.49 -9.16 6.26
CA CYS A 73 4.61 -9.85 5.36
C CYS A 73 3.42 -8.97 4.98
N GLN A 74 3.17 -8.77 3.69
CA GLN A 74 2.01 -7.99 3.23
C GLN A 74 0.67 -8.71 3.44
N ASN A 75 0.68 -10.01 3.78
CA ASN A 75 -0.52 -10.73 4.19
C ASN A 75 -0.78 -10.44 5.67
N CYS A 76 0.00 -11.04 6.59
CA CYS A 76 -0.28 -11.02 8.04
C CYS A 76 0.36 -9.86 8.82
N CYS A 77 1.13 -8.99 8.17
CA CYS A 77 1.85 -7.87 8.76
C CYS A 77 2.92 -8.24 9.82
N LEU A 78 3.30 -9.51 9.91
CA LEU A 78 4.37 -9.96 10.81
C LEU A 78 5.75 -9.84 10.14
N PRO A 79 6.81 -9.53 10.91
CA PRO A 79 8.17 -9.48 10.38
C PRO A 79 8.72 -10.89 10.07
N GLY A 80 9.87 -10.94 9.40
CA GLY A 80 10.66 -12.17 9.20
C GLY A 80 10.36 -12.95 7.93
N HIS A 81 9.18 -12.80 7.33
CA HIS A 81 8.82 -13.52 6.10
C HIS A 81 8.12 -12.63 5.07
N CYS A 82 8.12 -13.05 3.79
CA CYS A 82 7.38 -12.37 2.73
C CYS A 82 6.03 -13.04 2.44
N PHE A 83 5.20 -12.40 1.60
CA PHE A 83 3.89 -12.93 1.22
C PHE A 83 3.91 -14.38 0.73
N ARG A 84 4.96 -14.79 -0.02
CA ARG A 84 5.08 -16.15 -0.57
C ARG A 84 5.41 -17.21 0.48
N GLU A 85 6.01 -16.79 1.59
CA GLU A 85 6.40 -17.64 2.72
C GLU A 85 5.31 -17.66 3.80
N CYS A 86 4.21 -16.92 3.61
CA CYS A 86 3.16 -16.77 4.60
C CYS A 86 2.26 -18.01 4.65
N LEU A 87 2.19 -18.66 5.81
CA LEU A 87 1.30 -19.80 6.05
C LEU A 87 -0.16 -19.37 6.27
N GLU A 88 -0.38 -18.09 6.60
CA GLU A 88 -1.73 -17.55 6.75
C GLU A 88 -2.44 -17.49 5.40
N ARG A 89 -3.73 -17.85 5.40
CA ARG A 89 -4.56 -17.76 4.19
C ARG A 89 -4.59 -16.32 3.68
N PRO A 90 -4.49 -16.08 2.35
CA PRO A 90 -4.54 -14.74 1.81
C PRO A 90 -5.84 -14.00 2.20
N TYR A 91 -5.74 -12.82 2.81
CA TYR A 91 -6.92 -12.12 3.33
C TYR A 91 -7.71 -11.34 2.26
N TRP A 92 -7.16 -11.13 1.06
CA TRP A 92 -7.75 -10.29 0.01
C TRP A 92 -9.13 -10.77 -0.47
N ASN A 93 -9.42 -12.08 -0.38
CA ASN A 93 -10.73 -12.66 -0.69
C ASN A 93 -11.68 -12.79 0.51
N LYS A 94 -11.21 -12.54 1.73
CA LYS A 94 -12.06 -12.69 2.91
C LYS A 94 -13.08 -11.55 2.93
N GLN A 95 -14.36 -11.92 2.90
CA GLN A 95 -15.46 -10.99 3.10
C GLN A 95 -15.52 -10.58 4.56
N CYS A 96 -15.64 -9.27 4.81
CA CYS A 96 -15.80 -8.74 6.16
C CYS A 96 -17.25 -8.85 6.63
N ASN A 97 -17.46 -9.40 7.82
CA ASN A 97 -18.80 -9.55 8.40
C ASN A 97 -19.46 -8.22 8.82
N ARG A 98 -18.70 -7.12 8.86
CA ARG A 98 -19.22 -5.80 9.26
C ARG A 98 -19.72 -4.98 8.07
N CYS A 99 -18.88 -4.87 7.04
CA CYS A 99 -19.13 -3.99 5.89
C CYS A 99 -19.34 -4.74 4.57
N GLU A 100 -19.30 -6.07 4.60
CA GLU A 100 -19.42 -6.98 3.45
C GLU A 100 -18.36 -6.81 2.35
N MET A 101 -17.44 -5.85 2.49
CA MET A 101 -16.32 -5.65 1.57
C MET A 101 -15.23 -6.70 1.80
N GLN A 102 -14.49 -7.02 0.74
CA GLN A 102 -13.36 -7.95 0.80
C GLN A 102 -12.04 -7.21 1.03
N GLY A 103 -11.01 -7.95 1.46
CA GLY A 103 -9.63 -7.48 1.47
C GLY A 103 -9.25 -6.55 2.61
N HIS A 104 -9.76 -6.82 3.81
CA HIS A 104 -9.22 -6.25 5.05
C HIS A 104 -9.50 -7.17 6.24
N TYR A 105 -8.75 -6.97 7.33
CA TYR A 105 -9.00 -7.66 8.60
C TYR A 105 -10.21 -7.08 9.32
N ALA A 106 -10.95 -7.90 10.06
CA ALA A 106 -12.12 -7.45 10.82
C ALA A 106 -11.79 -6.27 11.75
N ASP A 107 -10.65 -6.32 12.45
CA ASP A 107 -10.21 -5.24 13.35
C ASP A 107 -9.63 -4.02 12.60
N ALA A 108 -9.38 -4.13 11.29
CA ALA A 108 -8.93 -3.05 10.42
C ALA A 108 -10.03 -2.60 9.44
N CYS A 109 -11.30 -2.92 9.74
CA CYS A 109 -12.42 -2.52 8.90
C CYS A 109 -12.51 -0.99 8.78
N PRO A 110 -12.52 -0.42 7.56
CA PRO A 110 -12.60 1.03 7.38
C PRO A 110 -13.83 1.66 8.03
N GLU A 111 -14.90 0.89 8.18
CA GLU A 111 -16.12 1.33 8.83
C GLU A 111 -15.95 1.60 10.33
N ILE A 112 -15.02 0.90 11.00
CA ILE A 112 -14.63 1.17 12.40
C ILE A 112 -14.18 2.61 12.55
N TRP A 113 -13.49 3.17 11.56
CA TRP A 113 -13.02 4.55 11.61
C TRP A 113 -14.09 5.52 11.15
N ARG A 114 -14.92 5.14 10.17
CA ARG A 114 -16.01 5.98 9.68
C ARG A 114 -17.03 6.32 10.76
N GLN A 115 -17.28 5.45 11.74
CA GLN A 115 -18.23 5.78 12.82
C GLN A 115 -17.82 7.03 13.62
N TYR A 116 -16.53 7.37 13.66
CA TYR A 116 -16.03 8.54 14.40
C TYR A 116 -16.03 9.86 13.59
N HIS A 117 -16.53 9.88 12.34
CA HIS A 117 -16.47 11.06 11.46
C HIS A 117 -17.12 12.34 12.03
N LEU A 118 -18.06 12.21 12.97
CA LEU A 118 -18.70 13.34 13.68
C LEU A 118 -18.23 13.49 15.14
N THR A 119 -17.42 12.57 15.64
CA THR A 119 -17.02 12.51 17.05
C THR A 119 -15.74 13.30 17.26
N THR A 120 -15.88 14.59 17.57
CA THR A 120 -14.75 15.53 17.76
C THR A 120 -14.31 15.72 19.21
N LYS A 121 -15.09 15.20 20.16
CA LYS A 121 -14.78 15.25 21.60
C LYS A 121 -14.87 13.85 22.18
N PRO A 122 -14.07 13.50 23.22
CA PRO A 122 -14.23 12.24 23.94
C PRO A 122 -15.67 12.08 24.43
N GLY A 123 -16.25 10.90 24.22
CA GLY A 123 -17.65 10.64 24.55
C GLY A 123 -18.28 9.58 23.64
N PRO A 124 -19.59 9.37 23.75
CA PRO A 124 -20.32 8.42 22.90
C PRO A 124 -20.26 8.84 21.43
N ILE A 125 -20.36 7.85 20.54
CA ILE A 125 -20.29 8.09 19.10
C ILE A 125 -21.48 8.94 18.66
N LYS A 126 -21.20 10.02 17.94
CA LYS A 126 -22.24 10.87 17.35
C LYS A 126 -22.74 10.28 16.04
N VAL A 127 -24.02 9.92 16.00
CA VAL A 127 -24.69 9.41 14.80
C VAL A 127 -25.13 10.57 13.91
N ALA A 128 -24.88 10.43 12.60
CA ALA A 128 -25.32 11.42 11.62
C ALA A 128 -26.84 11.49 11.52
N SER A 129 -27.40 12.70 11.46
CA SER A 129 -28.80 12.89 11.10
C SER A 129 -29.03 12.43 9.64
N PRO A 130 -30.12 11.71 9.34
CA PRO A 130 -30.42 11.22 7.98
C PRO A 130 -30.65 12.34 6.95
N ARG A 131 -30.64 13.62 7.34
CA ARG A 131 -30.84 14.76 6.45
C ARG A 131 -29.52 15.40 6.03
N SER A 132 -28.85 14.79 5.06
CA SER A 132 -27.85 15.50 4.24
C SER A 132 -28.48 15.81 2.87
N ARG A 133 -28.62 17.10 2.53
CA ARG A 133 -29.05 17.51 1.19
C ARG A 133 -28.00 16.99 0.20
N ARG A 134 -28.42 16.06 -0.68
CA ARG A 134 -27.58 15.60 -1.79
C ARG A 134 -27.20 16.83 -2.62
N SER A 135 -25.91 17.12 -2.70
CA SER A 135 -25.39 18.19 -3.57
C SER A 135 -25.74 17.84 -5.02
N ALA A 136 -26.32 18.80 -5.75
CA ALA A 136 -26.96 18.57 -7.05
C ALA A 136 -25.97 18.29 -8.20
N MET A 137 -24.66 18.37 -7.95
CA MET A 137 -23.64 18.17 -8.97
C MET A 137 -22.53 17.26 -8.42
N VAL A 138 -22.57 15.98 -8.79
CA VAL A 138 -21.54 14.99 -8.49
C VAL A 138 -21.01 14.38 -9.79
N TYR A 139 -19.70 14.19 -9.84
CA TYR A 139 -19.01 13.48 -10.90
C TYR A 139 -18.30 12.26 -10.33
N CYS A 140 -18.37 11.15 -11.05
CA CYS A 140 -17.73 9.91 -10.67
C CYS A 140 -16.21 9.99 -10.89
N TYR A 141 -15.41 9.69 -9.86
CA TYR A 141 -13.95 9.65 -9.99
C TYR A 141 -13.42 8.51 -10.88
N ASN A 142 -14.24 7.50 -11.17
CA ASN A 142 -13.83 6.33 -11.97
C ASN A 142 -14.07 6.54 -13.46
N CYS A 143 -15.29 6.94 -13.85
CA CYS A 143 -15.68 7.09 -15.26
C CYS A 143 -15.88 8.55 -15.71
N SER A 144 -15.71 9.52 -14.80
CA SER A 144 -15.92 10.97 -15.05
C SER A 144 -17.34 11.36 -15.48
N GLN A 145 -18.31 10.43 -15.44
CA GLN A 145 -19.70 10.72 -15.75
C GLN A 145 -20.38 11.47 -14.59
N LYS A 146 -21.34 12.34 -14.95
CA LYS A 146 -22.17 13.09 -13.99
C LYS A 146 -23.28 12.21 -13.41
N GLY A 147 -23.71 12.52 -12.19
CA GLY A 147 -24.95 12.01 -11.59
C GLY A 147 -24.81 10.85 -10.61
N HIS A 148 -23.60 10.29 -10.44
CA HIS A 148 -23.34 9.23 -9.46
C HIS A 148 -21.99 9.42 -8.75
N PHE A 149 -21.87 8.89 -7.54
CA PHE A 149 -20.60 8.80 -6.82
C PHE A 149 -19.81 7.57 -7.25
N GLY A 150 -18.49 7.59 -7.08
CA GLY A 150 -17.68 6.46 -7.54
C GLY A 150 -17.92 5.13 -6.83
N TYR A 151 -18.62 5.08 -5.68
CA TYR A 151 -19.06 3.80 -5.08
C TYR A 151 -20.30 3.20 -5.78
N GLU A 152 -21.05 4.00 -6.54
CA GLU A 152 -22.23 3.60 -7.32
C GLU A 152 -21.85 3.22 -8.77
N CYS A 153 -20.58 3.42 -9.15
CA CYS A 153 -20.10 3.24 -10.51
C CYS A 153 -20.07 1.75 -10.87
N SER A 154 -20.78 1.38 -11.95
CA SER A 154 -20.80 0.05 -12.55
C SER A 154 -19.66 -0.20 -13.53
N GLU A 155 -18.93 0.85 -13.92
CA GLU A 155 -17.80 0.73 -14.86
C GLU A 155 -16.64 -0.04 -14.24
N LYS A 156 -15.91 -0.77 -15.10
CA LYS A 156 -14.71 -1.49 -14.69
C LYS A 156 -13.71 -0.51 -14.09
N ARG A 157 -13.24 -0.79 -12.87
CA ARG A 157 -12.22 0.01 -12.20
C ARG A 157 -10.85 -0.19 -12.86
N MET A 158 -10.04 0.87 -12.84
CA MET A 158 -8.66 0.84 -13.36
C MET A 158 -7.83 -0.30 -12.78
N HIS A 159 -8.00 -0.59 -11.49
CA HIS A 159 -7.40 -1.74 -10.82
C HIS A 159 -8.50 -2.71 -10.41
N GLY A 160 -8.54 -3.88 -11.06
CA GLY A 160 -9.58 -4.90 -10.80
C GLY A 160 -9.57 -5.47 -9.38
N SER A 161 -8.47 -5.30 -8.63
CA SER A 161 -8.35 -5.69 -7.23
C SER A 161 -8.90 -4.65 -6.25
N VAL A 162 -9.28 -3.45 -6.72
CA VAL A 162 -9.79 -2.38 -5.86
C VAL A 162 -11.31 -2.46 -5.84
N PHE A 163 -11.86 -2.93 -4.73
CA PHE A 163 -13.32 -2.97 -4.51
C PHE A 163 -13.88 -1.56 -4.27
N PRO A 164 -15.15 -1.30 -4.64
CA PRO A 164 -15.85 -0.08 -4.24
C PRO A 164 -15.78 0.12 -2.73
N THR A 165 -15.13 1.20 -2.30
CA THR A 165 -15.17 1.60 -0.88
C THR A 165 -16.49 2.29 -0.61
N CYS A 166 -17.38 1.63 0.10
CA CYS A 166 -18.62 2.24 0.57
C CYS A 166 -18.29 3.36 1.58
N PRO A 167 -18.73 4.62 1.36
CA PRO A 167 -18.47 5.73 2.29
C PRO A 167 -19.42 5.72 3.49
N PHE A 168 -20.39 4.81 3.53
CA PHE A 168 -21.41 4.78 4.56
C PHE A 168 -20.94 4.05 5.82
N VAL A 169 -21.61 4.38 6.92
CA VAL A 169 -21.60 3.62 8.17
C VAL A 169 -22.88 2.80 8.17
N PHE A 170 -22.76 1.49 8.06
CA PHE A 170 -23.86 0.53 8.17
C PHE A 170 -24.18 0.24 9.63
N TYR A 171 -23.16 0.22 10.48
CA TYR A 171 -23.24 -0.17 11.87
C TYR A 171 -22.36 0.70 12.78
N TYR A 172 -22.99 1.26 13.81
CA TYR A 172 -22.32 1.99 14.90
C TYR A 172 -22.10 1.02 16.06
N ASP A 173 -20.86 0.91 16.53
CA ASP A 173 -20.55 0.02 17.64
C ASP A 173 -21.15 0.55 18.94
N ASP A 174 -21.68 -0.35 19.76
CA ASP A 174 -21.99 -0.02 21.15
C ASP A 174 -20.74 -0.04 22.04
N GLU A 175 -20.90 0.41 23.29
CA GLU A 175 -19.79 0.47 24.24
C GLU A 175 -19.19 -0.91 24.54
N HIS A 176 -20.02 -1.96 24.58
CA HIS A 176 -19.57 -3.32 24.85
C HIS A 176 -18.72 -3.87 23.70
N GLU A 177 -19.11 -3.62 22.45
CA GLU A 177 -18.35 -4.02 21.27
C GLU A 177 -17.02 -3.27 21.14
N ILE A 178 -17.01 -1.97 21.44
CA ILE A 178 -15.79 -1.17 21.51
C ILE A 178 -14.83 -1.77 22.54
N ARG A 179 -15.32 -2.07 23.75
CA ARG A 179 -14.53 -2.71 24.81
C ARG A 179 -14.03 -4.09 24.38
N ARG A 180 -14.89 -4.93 23.78
CA ARG A 180 -14.54 -6.27 23.30
C ARG A 180 -13.45 -6.21 22.23
N ARG A 181 -13.53 -5.27 21.28
CA ARG A 181 -12.48 -5.04 20.28
C ARG A 181 -11.17 -4.60 20.93
N ALA A 182 -11.23 -3.66 21.87
CA ALA A 182 -10.05 -3.21 22.60
C ALA A 182 -9.36 -4.36 23.35
N THR A 183 -10.13 -5.25 23.98
CA THR A 183 -9.59 -6.45 24.65
C THR A 183 -8.92 -7.40 23.67
N ARG A 184 -9.53 -7.67 22.49
CA ARG A 184 -8.90 -8.50 21.45
C ARG A 184 -7.58 -7.93 20.97
N LEU A 185 -7.52 -6.61 20.74
CA LEU A 185 -6.31 -5.91 20.33
C LEU A 185 -5.22 -6.00 21.41
N LYS A 186 -5.57 -5.76 22.69
CA LYS A 186 -4.64 -5.89 23.81
C LYS A 186 -4.05 -7.30 23.90
N ARG A 187 -4.90 -8.34 23.80
CA ARG A 187 -4.44 -9.73 23.82
C ARG A 187 -3.48 -10.01 22.67
N LYS A 188 -3.81 -9.57 21.45
CA LYS A 188 -2.94 -9.74 20.28
C LYS A 188 -1.60 -9.02 20.42
N VAL A 189 -1.58 -7.85 21.05
CA VAL A 189 -0.33 -7.14 21.36
C VAL A 189 0.53 -7.96 22.35
N SER A 190 -0.08 -8.50 23.42
CA SER A 190 0.61 -9.39 24.37
C SER A 190 1.22 -10.61 23.68
N GLU A 191 0.42 -11.30 22.86
CA GLU A 191 0.87 -12.48 22.09
C GLU A 191 2.08 -12.14 21.19
N LEU A 192 2.09 -10.96 20.57
CA LEU A 192 3.20 -10.51 19.72
C LEU A 192 4.44 -10.08 20.51
N GLN A 193 4.27 -9.52 21.71
CA GLN A 193 5.38 -9.18 22.61
C GLN A 193 6.01 -10.45 23.18
N GLU A 194 5.20 -11.42 23.62
CA GLU A 194 5.65 -12.74 24.07
C GLU A 194 6.42 -13.49 22.97
N ALA A 195 6.00 -13.33 21.72
CA ALA A 195 6.71 -13.88 20.56
C ALA A 195 7.98 -13.08 20.15
N GLY A 196 8.30 -11.98 20.84
CA GLY A 196 9.43 -11.10 20.52
C GLY A 196 9.30 -10.34 19.20
N LEU A 197 8.09 -10.23 18.65
CA LEU A 197 7.81 -9.58 17.36
C LEU A 197 7.46 -8.09 17.51
N LEU A 198 7.11 -7.65 18.71
CA LEU A 198 6.93 -6.25 19.05
C LEU A 198 7.81 -5.87 20.25
N PRO A 199 8.43 -4.69 20.23
CA PRO A 199 9.14 -4.20 21.40
C PRO A 199 8.15 -3.99 22.56
N GLU A 200 8.60 -4.27 23.78
CA GLU A 200 7.87 -3.85 24.98
C GLU A 200 7.72 -2.33 24.96
N GLN A 201 6.47 -1.85 25.11
CA GLN A 201 6.23 -0.42 25.19
C GLN A 201 6.77 0.06 26.54
N PRO A 202 7.68 1.06 26.59
CA PRO A 202 7.99 1.70 27.86
C PRO A 202 6.72 2.31 28.45
N PRO A 203 6.57 2.35 29.79
CA PRO A 203 5.41 2.98 30.41
C PRO A 203 5.27 4.41 29.88
N ALA A 204 4.05 4.78 29.48
CA ALA A 204 3.79 6.10 28.94
C ALA A 204 4.23 7.18 29.95
N PRO A 205 5.05 8.16 29.55
CA PRO A 205 5.26 9.34 30.36
C PRO A 205 3.93 10.08 30.41
N TRP A 206 3.40 10.20 31.62
CA TRP A 206 2.17 10.90 31.99
C TRP A 206 2.15 12.35 31.48
#